data_AF-A0A354IY51-F1
#
_entry.id   AF-A0A354IY51-F1
#
_cell.length_a   1.000
_cell.length_b   1.000
_cell.length_c   1.000
_cell.angle_alpha   90.00
_cell.angle_beta   90.00
_cell.angle_gamma   90.00
#
_symmetry.space_group_name_H-M   'P 1'
#
loop_
_entity.id
_entity.type
_entity.pdbx_description
1 polymer ?
#
loop_
_entity_poly.entity_id
_entity_poly.type
_entity_poly.pdbx_seq_one_letter_code
_entity_poly.pdbx_strand_id
1 'polypeptide(L)' 'MASSLKPLAQQVMVITGASSGIGLATAQDAGRRGAKLVLAAR' A
#
# COMPACT_ATOMS: atom_id res chain seq x y z
N MET A 1 12.28 -16.53 12.54
CA MET A 1 11.01 -17.13 12.07
C MET A 1 10.32 -16.12 11.17
N ALA A 2 9.86 -16.51 9.99
CA ALA A 2 9.05 -15.63 9.13
C ALA A 2 7.57 -15.90 9.40
N SER A 3 6.78 -14.86 9.66
CA SER A 3 5.33 -14.98 9.76
C SER A 3 4.72 -15.08 8.37
N SER A 4 3.73 -15.96 8.21
CA SER A 4 2.91 -15.96 7.00
C SER A 4 2.05 -14.70 6.98
N LEU A 5 2.21 -13.88 5.95
CA LEU A 5 1.42 -12.68 5.74
C LEU A 5 0.22 -12.98 4.86
N LYS A 6 -0.87 -12.22 5.05
CA LYS A 6 -2.05 -12.31 4.18
C LYS A 6 -1.69 -11.92 2.74
N PRO A 7 -2.36 -12.44 1.72
CA PRO A 7 -2.28 -11.89 0.37
C PRO A 7 -2.60 -10.38 0.36
N LEU A 8 -1.95 -9.59 -0.50
CA LEU A 8 -2.14 -8.12 -0.54
C LEU A 8 -3.60 -7.70 -0.75
N ALA A 9 -4.36 -8.43 -1.57
CA ALA A 9 -5.78 -8.18 -1.79
C ALA A 9 -6.65 -8.30 -0.51
N GLN A 10 -6.09 -8.87 0.56
CA GLN A 10 -6.73 -9.03 1.87
C GLN A 10 -6.08 -8.13 2.94
N GLN A 11 -5.17 -7.23 2.54
CA GLN A 11 -4.49 -6.31 3.44
C GLN A 11 -5.07 -4.90 3.36
N VAL A 12 -4.98 -4.18 4.48
CA VAL A 12 -5.15 -2.74 4.55
C VAL A 12 -3.77 -2.13 4.80
N MET A 13 -3.31 -1.22 3.93
CA MET A 13 -1.98 -0.61 4.01
C MET A 13 -2.08 0.90 4.23
N VAL A 14 -1.30 1.43 5.16
CA VAL A 14 -1.12 2.88 5.34
C VAL A 14 0.13 3.30 4.59
N ILE A 15 0.02 4.24 3.65
CA ILE A 15 1.16 4.77 2.89
C ILE A 15 1.21 6.28 3.08
N THR A 16 2.28 6.75 3.72
CA THR A 16 2.58 8.18 3.88
C THR A 16 3.43 8.70 2.72
N GLY A 17 3.41 10.01 2.46
CA GLY A 17 4.11 10.60 1.32
C GLY A 17 3.58 10.10 -0.04
N ALA A 18 2.31 9.69 -0.09
CA ALA A 18 1.72 9.00 -1.24
C ALA A 18 1.27 9.92 -2.39
N SER A 19 1.59 11.23 -2.34
CA SER A 19 1.19 12.20 -3.37
C SER A 19 2.16 12.30 -4.55
N SER A 20 3.40 11.80 -4.42
CA SER A 20 4.39 11.81 -5.50
C SER A 20 5.47 10.73 -5.34
N GLY A 21 6.31 10.57 -6.36
CA GLY A 21 7.48 9.70 -6.33
C GLY A 21 7.17 8.25 -5.95
N ILE A 22 8.01 7.69 -5.08
CA ILE A 22 7.94 6.28 -4.67
C ILE A 22 6.64 5.99 -3.90
N GLY A 23 6.18 6.91 -3.06
CA GLY A 23 4.94 6.73 -2.29
C GLY A 23 3.73 6.59 -3.21
N LEU A 24 3.61 7.46 -4.22
CA LEU A 24 2.55 7.38 -5.22
C LEU A 24 2.64 6.09 -6.04
N ALA A 25 3.82 5.75 -6.55
CA ALA A 25 4.01 4.53 -7.34
C ALA A 25 3.65 3.27 -6.54
N THR A 26 4.02 3.23 -5.26
CA THR A 26 3.71 2.12 -4.35
C THR A 26 2.20 2.03 -4.08
N ALA A 27 1.54 3.16 -3.82
CA ALA A 27 0.10 3.21 -3.63
C ALA A 27 -0.66 2.74 -4.88
N GLN A 28 -0.24 3.19 -6.06
CA GLN A 28 -0.85 2.76 -7.32
C GLN A 28 -0.68 1.25 -7.53
N ASP A 29 0.52 0.71 -7.34
CA ASP A 29 0.75 -0.72 -7.54
C ASP A 29 0.01 -1.60 -6.52
N ALA A 30 0.06 -1.23 -5.24
CA ALA A 30 -0.66 -1.95 -4.19
C ALA A 30 -2.18 -1.94 -4.41
N GLY A 31 -2.73 -0.79 -4.84
CA GLY A 31 -4.14 -0.66 -5.17
C GLY A 31 -4.54 -1.52 -6.38
N ARG A 32 -3.73 -1.56 -7.45
CA ARG A 32 -3.94 -2.46 -8.60
C ARG A 32 -3.94 -3.92 -8.20
N ARG A 33 -3.17 -4.28 -7.18
CA ARG A 33 -3.09 -5.65 -6.61
C ARG A 33 -4.19 -5.94 -5.58
N GLY A 34 -5.15 -5.02 -5.41
CA GLY A 34 -6.36 -5.20 -4.60
C GLY A 34 -6.22 -4.83 -3.13
N ALA A 35 -5.10 -4.25 -2.70
CA ALA A 35 -4.96 -3.79 -1.32
C ALA A 35 -5.90 -2.61 -1.06
N LYS A 36 -6.51 -2.57 0.13
CA LYS A 36 -7.22 -1.38 0.61
C LYS A 36 -6.18 -0.42 1.18
N LEU A 37 -6.24 0.86 0.80
CA LEU A 37 -5.19 1.82 1.15
C LEU A 37 -5.74 2.98 1.99
N VAL A 38 -4.94 3.41 2.96
CA VAL A 38 -5.07 4.72 3.62
C VAL A 38 -3.86 5.54 3.20
N LEU A 39 -4.09 6.63 2.50
CA LEU A 39 -3.03 7.47 1.94
C LEU A 39 -2.97 8.79 2.71
N ALA A 40 -1.76 9.23 3.06
CA ALA A 40 -1.53 10.50 3.71
C ALA A 40 -0.36 11.25 3.06
N ALA A 41 -0.56 12.54 2.80
CA ALA A 41 0.45 13.46 2.27
C ALA A 41 0.15 14.89 2.72
N ARG A 42 1.13 15.79 2.57
CA ARG A 42 0.98 17.24 2.78
C ARG A 42 0.54 17.92 1.49
#